data_AF-A0A2H1VRC1-F1
#
_entry.id   AF-A0A2H1VRC1-F1
#
_cell.length_a   1.000
_cell.length_b   1.000
_cell.length_c   1.000
_cell.angle_alpha   90.00
_cell.angle_beta   90.00
_cell.angle_gamma   90.00
#
_symmetry.space_group_name_H-M   'P 1'
#
loop_
_entity.id
_entity.type
_entity.pdbx_description
1 polymer ?
#
loop_
_entity_poly.entity_id
_entity_poly.type
_entity_poly.pdbx_seq_one_letter_code
_entity_poly.pdbx_strand_id
1 'polypeptide(L)'
;MTMKSDVLELETKIINHEAYGNAYKWSPRDFELGSALGQGKFGHVHVAREKKTGYLVAIKTLFKSQIERSKCERQVMREIEIQSHLKHPNILRLLTWFHDARRIYLVVEFAAGGELYKHLTNSPKGRFPEAKAAKYIYQVADAVEYCHQHHVIHRDIKPENILVDFSGDLKLADFGWSVHAPSER
;
A
#
# COMPACT_ATOMS: atom_id res chain seq x y z
N MET A 1 -24.58 -17.18 10.88
CA MET A 1 -24.10 -15.80 10.72
C MET A 1 -23.68 -15.67 9.26
N THR A 2 -24.35 -14.85 8.46
CA THR A 2 -24.26 -14.86 6.99
C THR A 2 -23.35 -13.75 6.49
N MET A 3 -22.43 -14.04 5.55
CA MET A 3 -21.39 -13.15 4.97
C MET A 3 -21.79 -11.69 4.65
N LYS A 4 -23.09 -11.39 4.49
CA LYS A 4 -23.60 -10.01 4.40
C LYS A 4 -23.38 -9.21 5.69
N SER A 5 -23.45 -9.84 6.87
CA SER A 5 -23.22 -9.19 8.16
C SER A 5 -21.77 -8.70 8.28
N ASP A 6 -20.83 -9.52 7.81
CA ASP A 6 -19.40 -9.26 8.04
C ASP A 6 -18.90 -8.14 7.13
N VAL A 7 -19.39 -8.08 5.88
CA VAL A 7 -19.11 -6.96 4.96
C VAL A 7 -19.74 -5.66 5.45
N LEU A 8 -20.96 -5.72 5.99
CA LEU A 8 -21.66 -4.53 6.50
C LEU A 8 -21.02 -4.01 7.81
N GLU A 9 -20.59 -4.91 8.69
CA GLU A 9 -19.87 -4.59 9.92
C GLU A 9 -18.50 -3.96 9.63
N LEU A 10 -17.84 -4.45 8.58
CA LEU A 10 -16.58 -3.95 8.06
C LEU A 10 -16.73 -2.55 7.44
N GLU A 11 -17.73 -2.33 6.59
CA GLU A 11 -18.11 -1.01 6.08
C GLU A 11 -18.37 -0.03 7.23
N THR A 12 -19.06 -0.49 8.28
CA THR A 12 -19.39 0.32 9.46
C THR A 12 -18.15 0.69 10.29
N LYS A 13 -17.22 -0.24 10.52
CA LYS A 13 -15.97 0.02 11.28
C LYS A 13 -15.04 1.01 10.57
N ILE A 14 -15.01 0.93 9.24
CA ILE A 14 -14.24 1.83 8.37
C ILE A 14 -14.77 3.26 8.41
N ILE A 15 -16.09 3.40 8.25
CA ILE A 15 -16.74 4.71 8.12
C ILE A 15 -16.66 5.50 9.43
N ASN A 16 -16.63 4.81 10.58
CA ASN A 16 -16.70 5.40 11.91
C ASN A 16 -15.34 5.66 12.59
N HIS A 17 -14.22 5.39 11.92
CA HIS A 17 -12.91 5.46 12.54
C HIS A 17 -12.33 6.89 12.55
N GLU A 18 -11.63 7.29 13.62
CA GLU A 18 -11.27 8.69 13.87
C GLU A 18 -10.22 9.28 12.89
N ALA A 19 -9.47 8.42 12.19
CA ALA A 19 -8.55 8.84 11.13
C ALA A 19 -9.23 9.48 9.89
N TYR A 20 -10.56 9.42 9.79
CA TYR A 20 -11.35 9.74 8.59
C TYR A 20 -12.11 11.09 8.70
N GLY A 21 -11.46 12.12 9.25
CA GLY A 21 -12.00 13.49 9.35
C GLY A 21 -12.31 14.13 8.00
N ASN A 22 -13.58 14.54 7.82
CA ASN A 22 -14.25 15.20 6.69
C ASN A 22 -14.29 14.44 5.34
N ALA A 23 -15.49 13.98 5.00
CA ALA A 23 -15.77 13.08 3.89
C ALA A 23 -15.76 13.75 2.51
N TYR A 24 -14.62 13.73 1.82
CA TYR A 24 -14.69 13.49 0.38
C TYR A 24 -15.07 12.02 0.16
N LYS A 25 -16.31 11.76 -0.27
CA LYS A 25 -16.68 10.46 -0.84
C LYS A 25 -15.96 10.30 -2.17
N TRP A 26 -14.74 9.80 -2.14
CA TRP A 26 -13.94 9.54 -3.34
C TRP A 26 -14.62 8.50 -4.22
N SER A 27 -14.49 8.69 -5.53
CA SER A 27 -14.98 7.80 -6.56
C SER A 27 -13.96 7.68 -7.69
N PRO A 28 -14.08 6.69 -8.58
CA PRO A 28 -13.22 6.61 -9.76
C PRO A 28 -13.29 7.87 -10.65
N ARG A 29 -14.37 8.66 -10.56
CA ARG A 29 -14.55 9.86 -11.40
C ARG A 29 -13.65 11.02 -10.98
N ASP A 30 -13.15 11.01 -9.75
CA ASP A 30 -12.26 12.03 -9.20
C ASP A 30 -10.81 11.84 -9.69
N PHE A 31 -10.52 10.76 -10.40
CA PHE A 31 -9.20 10.42 -10.90
C PHE A 31 -9.21 10.28 -12.42
N GLU A 32 -8.13 10.74 -13.06
CA GLU A 32 -7.79 10.46 -14.44
C GLU A 32 -6.78 9.32 -14.45
N LEU A 33 -7.17 8.13 -14.92
CA LEU A 33 -6.28 6.97 -15.00
C LEU A 33 -5.28 7.15 -16.14
N GLY A 34 -4.01 6.90 -15.84
CA GLY A 34 -2.93 6.80 -16.81
C GLY A 34 -2.49 5.35 -17.04
N SER A 35 -1.21 5.19 -17.38
CA SER A 35 -0.62 3.89 -17.73
C SER A 35 -0.68 2.86 -16.58
N ALA A 36 -0.73 1.59 -16.96
CA ALA A 36 -0.56 0.49 -16.01
C ALA A 36 0.88 0.49 -15.46
N LEU A 37 1.00 0.35 -14.14
CA LEU A 37 2.27 0.20 -13.43
C LEU A 37 2.61 -1.27 -13.15
N GLY A 38 1.59 -2.10 -12.97
CA GLY A 38 1.77 -3.53 -12.70
C GLY A 38 0.47 -4.28 -12.42
N GLN A 39 0.61 -5.58 -12.21
CA GLN A 39 -0.47 -6.49 -11.85
C GLN A 39 -0.22 -7.06 -10.46
N GLY A 40 -1.19 -6.90 -9.56
CA GLY A 40 -1.19 -7.51 -8.24
C GLY A 40 -2.00 -8.79 -8.19
N LYS A 41 -1.98 -9.47 -7.04
CA LYS A 41 -2.68 -10.74 -6.81
C LYS A 41 -4.19 -10.69 -7.12
N PHE A 42 -4.84 -9.57 -6.85
CA PHE A 42 -6.30 -9.41 -6.98
C PHE A 42 -6.72 -8.31 -7.97
N GLY A 43 -5.80 -7.84 -8.82
CA GLY A 43 -6.12 -6.80 -9.80
C GLY A 43 -4.91 -6.05 -10.32
N HIS A 44 -5.07 -4.75 -10.59
CA HIS A 44 -4.10 -3.96 -11.35
C HIS A 44 -3.76 -2.65 -10.65
N VAL A 45 -2.55 -2.16 -10.88
CA VAL A 45 -2.08 -0.86 -10.40
C VAL A 45 -1.91 0.06 -11.61
N HIS A 46 -2.49 1.25 -11.53
CA HIS A 46 -2.33 2.29 -12.55
C HIS A 46 -1.80 3.56 -11.89
N VAL A 47 -0.99 4.33 -12.61
CA VAL A 47 -0.78 5.73 -12.24
C VAL A 47 -2.08 6.48 -12.51
N ALA A 48 -2.40 7.46 -11.70
CA ALA A 48 -3.55 8.33 -11.90
C ALA A 48 -3.25 9.74 -11.44
N ARG A 49 -4.02 10.70 -11.95
CA ARG A 49 -4.00 12.09 -11.52
C ARG A 49 -5.30 12.39 -10.78
N GLU A 50 -5.22 12.89 -9.57
CA GLU A 50 -6.39 13.43 -8.85
C GLU A 50 -6.80 14.74 -9.53
N LYS A 51 -8.07 14.86 -9.95
CA LYS A 51 -8.49 15.90 -10.90
C LYS A 51 -8.50 17.30 -10.32
N LYS A 52 -8.69 17.49 -9.01
CA LYS A 52 -8.81 18.82 -8.40
C LYS A 52 -7.46 19.47 -8.17
N THR A 53 -6.52 18.70 -7.61
CA THR A 53 -5.19 19.18 -7.24
C THR A 53 -4.15 18.91 -8.32
N GLY A 54 -4.44 18.00 -9.26
CA GLY A 54 -3.47 17.55 -10.25
C GLY A 54 -2.39 16.61 -9.69
N TYR A 55 -2.51 16.20 -8.43
CA TYR A 55 -1.53 15.36 -7.75
C TYR A 55 -1.48 13.95 -8.34
N LEU A 56 -0.27 13.41 -8.55
CA LEU A 56 -0.06 12.07 -9.08
C LEU A 56 -0.11 11.03 -7.95
N VAL A 57 -0.85 9.96 -8.20
CA VAL A 57 -1.06 8.84 -7.28
C VAL A 57 -0.94 7.52 -8.02
N ALA A 58 -0.79 6.42 -7.28
CA ALA A 58 -1.02 5.09 -7.81
C ALA A 58 -2.34 4.54 -7.26
N ILE A 59 -3.17 3.95 -8.12
CA ILE A 59 -4.44 3.34 -7.74
C ILE A 59 -4.34 1.82 -7.94
N LYS A 60 -4.30 1.08 -6.83
CA LYS A 60 -4.40 -0.38 -6.79
C LYS A 60 -5.88 -0.75 -6.75
N THR A 61 -6.39 -1.24 -7.88
CA THR A 61 -7.78 -1.70 -8.03
C THR A 61 -7.84 -3.20 -7.74
N LEU A 62 -8.61 -3.60 -6.73
CA LEU A 62 -8.81 -4.98 -6.31
C LEU A 62 -10.23 -5.43 -6.65
N PHE A 63 -10.40 -6.62 -7.23
CA PHE A 63 -11.71 -7.17 -7.58
C PHE A 63 -12.29 -7.99 -6.40
N LYS A 64 -13.46 -7.60 -5.90
CA LYS A 64 -14.12 -8.27 -4.76
C LYS A 64 -14.35 -9.76 -5.02
N SER A 65 -14.79 -10.12 -6.23
CA SER A 65 -14.99 -11.52 -6.64
C SER A 65 -13.71 -12.37 -6.60
N GLN A 66 -12.54 -11.78 -6.88
CA GLN A 66 -11.26 -12.50 -6.79
C GLN A 66 -10.83 -12.70 -5.34
N ILE A 67 -11.05 -11.69 -4.50
CA ILE A 67 -10.77 -11.75 -3.05
C ILE A 67 -11.62 -12.84 -2.40
N GLU A 68 -12.93 -12.84 -2.67
CA GLU A 68 -13.89 -13.84 -2.16
C GLU A 68 -13.50 -15.27 -2.56
N ARG A 69 -13.22 -15.48 -3.85
CA ARG A 69 -12.79 -16.80 -4.35
C ARG A 69 -11.50 -17.29 -3.68
N SER A 70 -10.59 -16.38 -3.34
CA SER A 70 -9.33 -16.69 -2.67
C SER A 70 -9.41 -16.68 -1.15
N LYS A 71 -10.57 -16.38 -0.54
CA LYS A 71 -10.77 -16.29 0.91
C LYS A 71 -9.76 -15.36 1.61
N CYS A 72 -9.44 -14.23 0.97
CA CYS A 72 -8.41 -13.29 1.40
C CYS A 72 -8.98 -11.95 1.93
N GLU A 73 -10.27 -11.89 2.27
CA GLU A 73 -10.97 -10.68 2.73
C GLU A 73 -10.29 -10.09 3.97
N ARG A 74 -10.02 -10.94 4.98
CA ARG A 74 -9.34 -10.52 6.21
C ARG A 74 -7.94 -9.98 5.95
N GLN A 75 -7.24 -10.53 4.94
CA GLN A 75 -5.90 -10.09 4.57
C GLN A 75 -5.93 -8.69 3.96
N VAL A 76 -6.82 -8.45 2.99
CA VAL A 76 -7.00 -7.14 2.35
C VAL A 76 -7.43 -6.09 3.37
N MET A 77 -8.34 -6.44 4.27
CA MET A 77 -8.82 -5.50 5.28
C MET A 77 -7.75 -5.11 6.29
N ARG A 78 -6.92 -6.06 6.68
CA ARG A 78 -5.77 -5.80 7.53
C ARG A 78 -4.72 -4.93 6.83
N GLU A 79 -4.48 -5.12 5.53
CA GLU A 79 -3.59 -4.25 4.74
C GLU A 79 -4.08 -2.80 4.80
N ILE A 80 -5.38 -2.58 4.55
CA ILE A 80 -6.00 -1.25 4.61
C ILE A 80 -5.87 -0.65 6.01
N GLU A 81 -6.26 -1.41 7.04
CA GLU A 81 -6.21 -0.97 8.44
C GLU A 81 -4.78 -0.58 8.85
N ILE A 82 -3.81 -1.48 8.69
CA ILE A 82 -2.41 -1.23 9.05
C ILE A 82 -1.87 -0.02 8.28
N GLN A 83 -1.97 -0.04 6.95
CA GLN A 83 -1.33 0.97 6.13
C GLN A 83 -1.98 2.36 6.27
N SER A 84 -3.25 2.44 6.68
CA SER A 84 -3.93 3.71 6.98
C SER A 84 -3.34 4.45 8.20
N HIS A 85 -2.72 3.72 9.13
CA HIS A 85 -2.14 4.27 10.37
C HIS A 85 -0.65 4.58 10.25
N LEU A 86 0.06 3.94 9.32
CA LEU A 86 1.50 4.13 9.17
C LEU A 86 1.82 5.44 8.44
N LYS A 87 2.60 6.31 9.10
CA LYS A 87 3.06 7.59 8.54
C LYS A 87 4.56 7.73 8.76
N HIS A 88 5.32 7.31 7.75
CA HIS A 88 6.78 7.32 7.79
C HIS A 88 7.36 7.68 6.41
N PRO A 89 8.46 8.45 6.32
CA PRO A 89 9.06 8.83 5.03
C PRO A 89 9.44 7.62 4.16
N ASN A 90 9.88 6.52 4.78
CA ASN A 90 10.29 5.28 4.09
C ASN A 90 9.22 4.18 4.05
N ILE A 91 7.95 4.51 4.27
CA ILE A 91 6.81 3.60 4.07
C ILE A 91 5.89 4.20 3.00
N LEU A 92 5.47 3.38 2.04
CA LEU A 92 4.55 3.83 0.99
C LEU A 92 3.20 4.19 1.61
N ARG A 93 2.82 5.46 1.51
CA ARG A 93 1.64 5.97 2.18
C ARG A 93 0.35 5.55 1.47
N LEU A 94 -0.60 4.99 2.22
CA LEU A 94 -2.00 4.93 1.82
C LEU A 94 -2.61 6.31 2.04
N LEU A 95 -2.95 7.00 0.95
CA LEU A 95 -3.51 8.36 1.00
C LEU A 95 -4.99 8.32 1.31
N THR A 96 -5.70 7.42 0.65
CA THR A 96 -7.13 7.17 0.85
C THR A 96 -7.49 5.84 0.21
N TRP A 97 -8.71 5.40 0.44
CA TRP A 97 -9.27 4.26 -0.25
C TRP A 97 -10.79 4.40 -0.35
N PHE A 98 -11.39 3.72 -1.31
CA PHE A 98 -12.84 3.68 -1.50
C PHE A 98 -13.24 2.39 -2.19
N HIS A 99 -14.54 2.13 -2.34
CA HIS A 99 -15.02 0.94 -3.03
C HIS A 99 -16.30 1.23 -3.80
N ASP A 100 -16.58 0.37 -4.78
CA ASP A 100 -17.88 0.27 -5.44
C ASP A 100 -18.50 -1.12 -5.21
N ALA A 101 -19.54 -1.46 -5.95
CA ALA A 101 -20.21 -2.75 -5.84
C ALA A 101 -19.30 -3.95 -6.22
N ARG A 102 -18.24 -3.72 -7.00
CA ARG A 102 -17.39 -4.79 -7.58
C ARG A 102 -15.92 -4.69 -7.18
N ARG A 103 -15.44 -3.52 -6.76
CA ARG A 103 -14.03 -3.22 -6.61
C ARG A 103 -13.73 -2.46 -5.32
N ILE A 104 -12.52 -2.66 -4.82
CA ILE A 104 -11.88 -1.83 -3.80
C ILE A 104 -10.74 -1.07 -4.48
N TYR A 105 -10.55 0.19 -4.13
CA TYR A 105 -9.54 1.08 -4.68
C TYR A 105 -8.66 1.58 -3.55
N LEU A 106 -7.38 1.24 -3.59
CA LEU A 106 -6.38 1.81 -2.69
C LEU A 106 -5.63 2.90 -3.45
N VAL A 107 -5.71 4.13 -2.95
CA VAL A 107 -5.01 5.29 -3.50
C VAL A 107 -3.75 5.51 -2.66
N VAL A 108 -2.59 5.25 -3.25
CA VAL A 108 -1.30 5.33 -2.57
C VAL A 108 -0.41 6.39 -3.22
N GLU A 109 0.62 6.80 -2.49
CA GLU A 109 1.72 7.62 -3.01
C GLU A 109 2.30 7.01 -4.28
N PHE A 110 2.57 7.84 -5.30
CA PHE A 110 3.22 7.39 -6.52
C PHE A 110 4.75 7.40 -6.37
N ALA A 111 5.35 6.20 -6.24
CA ALA A 111 6.80 6.03 -6.24
C ALA A 111 7.34 5.92 -7.68
N ALA A 112 7.72 7.05 -8.26
CA ALA A 112 8.05 7.18 -9.68
C ALA A 112 9.27 6.36 -10.14
N GLY A 113 10.17 6.01 -9.22
CA GLY A 113 11.33 5.17 -9.52
C GLY A 113 10.99 3.67 -9.66
N GLY A 114 9.80 3.23 -9.27
CA GLY A 114 9.37 1.83 -9.38
C GLY A 114 10.11 0.88 -8.42
N GLU A 115 10.05 -0.43 -8.71
CA GLU A 115 10.57 -1.48 -7.83
C GLU A 115 12.10 -1.47 -7.70
N LEU A 116 12.60 -1.53 -6.46
CA LEU A 116 14.03 -1.65 -6.15
C LEU A 116 14.67 -2.88 -6.81
N TYR A 117 13.90 -3.98 -6.97
CA TYR A 117 14.34 -5.16 -7.71
C TYR A 117 14.89 -4.82 -9.10
N LYS A 118 14.16 -4.00 -9.88
CA LYS A 118 14.57 -3.58 -11.22
C LYS A 118 15.84 -2.72 -11.19
N HIS A 119 15.98 -1.87 -10.19
CA HIS A 119 17.21 -1.10 -9.98
C HIS A 119 18.39 -2.00 -9.68
N LEU A 120 18.19 -3.04 -8.86
CA LEU A 120 19.24 -3.99 -8.50
C LEU A 120 19.67 -4.82 -9.72
N THR A 121 18.74 -5.38 -10.48
CA THR A 121 19.03 -6.19 -11.66
C THR A 121 19.72 -5.39 -12.76
N ASN A 122 19.36 -4.12 -12.92
CA ASN A 122 19.95 -3.24 -13.92
C ASN A 122 21.27 -2.61 -13.47
N SER A 123 21.67 -2.79 -12.21
CA SER A 123 22.95 -2.28 -11.71
C SER A 123 24.12 -3.14 -12.20
N PRO A 124 25.32 -2.56 -12.39
CA PRO A 124 26.49 -3.32 -12.79
C PRO A 124 26.74 -4.52 -11.86
N LYS A 125 26.85 -5.72 -12.45
CA LYS A 125 27.03 -6.99 -11.73
C LYS A 125 25.89 -7.33 -10.75
N GLY A 126 24.71 -6.71 -10.89
CA GLY A 126 23.58 -6.92 -9.99
C GLY A 126 23.81 -6.41 -8.57
N ARG A 127 24.62 -5.35 -8.40
CA ARG A 127 25.03 -4.83 -7.09
C ARG A 127 24.98 -3.32 -7.04
N PHE A 128 24.59 -2.78 -5.89
CA PHE A 128 24.75 -1.36 -5.60
C PHE A 128 26.16 -1.07 -5.04
N PRO A 129 26.73 0.12 -5.28
CA PRO A 129 27.88 0.61 -4.55
C PRO A 129 27.60 0.64 -3.03
N GLU A 130 28.62 0.40 -2.21
CA GLU A 130 28.46 0.27 -0.75
C GLU A 130 27.77 1.47 -0.12
N ALA A 131 28.12 2.69 -0.52
CA ALA A 131 27.48 3.90 0.01
C ALA A 131 25.96 3.94 -0.27
N LYS A 132 25.53 3.50 -1.47
CA LYS A 132 24.11 3.44 -1.85
C LYS A 132 23.40 2.31 -1.10
N ALA A 133 24.05 1.14 -1.01
CA ALA A 133 23.52 0.01 -0.24
C ALA A 133 23.34 0.37 1.24
N ALA A 134 24.32 1.04 1.87
CA ALA A 134 24.25 1.49 3.25
C ALA A 134 23.08 2.46 3.47
N LYS A 135 22.90 3.46 2.58
CA LYS A 135 21.74 4.37 2.63
C LYS A 135 20.41 3.60 2.55
N TYR A 136 20.31 2.65 1.64
CA TYR A 136 19.10 1.85 1.44
C TYR A 136 18.80 0.94 2.64
N ILE A 137 19.81 0.27 3.20
CA ILE A 137 19.65 -0.53 4.40
C ILE A 137 19.19 0.33 5.58
N TYR A 138 19.77 1.52 5.76
CA TYR A 138 19.34 2.48 6.77
C TYR A 138 17.85 2.83 6.62
N GLN A 139 17.40 3.21 5.42
CA GLN A 139 16.00 3.57 5.16
C GLN A 139 15.02 2.41 5.40
N VAL A 140 15.41 1.18 5.05
CA VAL A 140 14.60 -0.01 5.34
C VAL A 140 14.55 -0.27 6.84
N ALA A 141 15.70 -0.17 7.54
CA ALA A 141 15.77 -0.38 8.98
C ALA A 141 14.93 0.65 9.75
N ASP A 142 14.97 1.92 9.35
CA ASP A 142 14.17 3.02 9.92
C ASP A 142 12.66 2.77 9.74
N ALA A 143 12.23 2.37 8.54
CA ALA A 143 10.85 1.97 8.28
C ALA A 143 10.40 0.77 9.13
N VAL A 144 11.28 -0.23 9.31
CA VAL A 144 11.00 -1.44 10.09
C VAL A 144 10.92 -1.14 11.58
N GLU A 145 11.84 -0.31 12.10
CA GLU A 145 11.80 0.18 13.47
C GLU A 145 10.48 0.90 13.74
N TYR A 146 10.08 1.81 12.86
CA TYR A 146 8.78 2.49 12.95
C TYR A 146 7.60 1.50 12.96
N CYS A 147 7.60 0.49 12.08
CA CYS A 147 6.58 -0.56 12.08
C CYS A 147 6.52 -1.28 13.43
N HIS A 148 7.68 -1.68 13.97
CA HIS A 148 7.76 -2.40 15.23
C HIS A 148 7.29 -1.57 16.42
N GLN A 149 7.58 -0.27 16.44
CA GLN A 149 7.05 0.67 17.44
C GLN A 149 5.51 0.77 17.40
N HIS A 150 4.90 0.48 16.24
CA HIS A 150 3.44 0.41 16.06
C HIS A 150 2.89 -1.02 16.13
N HIS A 151 3.67 -1.96 16.66
CA HIS A 151 3.31 -3.38 16.79
C HIS A 151 2.95 -4.05 15.45
N VAL A 152 3.53 -3.58 14.35
CA VAL A 152 3.33 -4.13 13.01
C VAL A 152 4.57 -4.92 12.60
N ILE A 153 4.39 -6.17 12.18
CA ILE A 153 5.46 -6.97 11.57
C ILE A 153 5.16 -7.13 10.07
N HIS A 154 6.06 -6.68 9.20
CA HIS A 154 5.85 -6.66 7.74
C HIS A 154 5.77 -8.06 7.12
N ARG A 155 6.70 -8.95 7.51
CA ARG A 155 6.86 -10.36 7.09
C ARG A 155 7.16 -10.65 5.61
N ASP A 156 7.08 -9.68 4.70
CA ASP A 156 7.42 -9.88 3.27
C ASP A 156 8.38 -8.81 2.74
N ILE A 157 9.48 -8.55 3.46
CA ILE A 157 10.49 -7.56 3.04
C ILE A 157 11.39 -8.20 1.99
N LYS A 158 11.33 -7.69 0.76
CA LYS A 158 12.13 -8.10 -0.39
C LYS A 158 12.20 -6.96 -1.42
N PRO A 159 13.18 -6.94 -2.34
CA PRO A 159 13.35 -5.84 -3.29
C PRO A 159 12.13 -5.54 -4.18
N GLU A 160 11.26 -6.52 -4.41
CA GLU A 160 10.01 -6.37 -5.18
C GLU A 160 8.95 -5.55 -4.42
N ASN A 161 8.99 -5.60 -3.09
CA ASN A 161 8.08 -4.88 -2.19
C ASN A 161 8.69 -3.57 -1.67
N ILE A 162 9.81 -3.13 -2.24
CA ILE A 162 10.43 -1.85 -1.93
C ILE A 162 10.42 -1.02 -3.20
N LEU A 163 9.84 0.18 -3.14
CA LEU A 163 9.78 1.11 -4.26
C LEU A 163 10.79 2.24 -4.07
N VAL A 164 11.17 2.89 -5.17
CA VAL A 164 12.02 4.08 -5.19
C VAL A 164 11.15 5.28 -5.56
N ASP A 165 11.20 6.34 -4.77
CA ASP A 165 10.46 7.57 -5.07
C ASP A 165 11.19 8.48 -6.09
N PHE A 166 10.65 9.68 -6.32
CA PHE A 166 11.24 10.64 -7.26
C PHE A 166 12.61 11.18 -6.80
N SER A 167 12.86 11.22 -5.49
CA SER A 167 14.13 11.68 -4.89
C SER A 167 15.19 10.57 -4.86
N GLY A 168 14.84 9.34 -5.24
CA GLY A 168 15.70 8.18 -5.16
C GLY A 168 15.74 7.55 -3.76
N ASP A 169 14.77 7.87 -2.90
CA ASP A 169 14.63 7.29 -1.57
C ASP A 169 13.67 6.10 -1.56
N LEU A 170 13.86 5.18 -0.61
CA LEU A 170 13.09 3.95 -0.54
C LEU A 170 11.73 4.14 0.15
N LYS A 171 10.74 3.40 -0.35
CA LYS A 171 9.39 3.26 0.20
C LYS A 171 9.07 1.78 0.37
N LEU A 172 9.00 1.31 1.62
CA LEU A 172 8.53 -0.04 1.93
C LEU A 172 7.03 -0.15 1.60
N ALA A 173 6.66 -1.13 0.79
CA ALA A 173 5.31 -1.33 0.26
C ALA A 173 4.82 -2.77 0.50
N ASP A 174 3.54 -3.01 0.18
CA ASP A 174 2.85 -4.31 0.27
C ASP A 174 2.77 -4.91 1.69
N PHE A 175 1.87 -4.35 2.49
CA PHE A 175 1.52 -4.83 3.82
C PHE A 175 0.52 -6.00 3.79
N GLY A 176 0.30 -6.62 2.63
CA GLY A 176 -0.64 -7.73 2.48
C GLY A 176 -0.33 -8.91 3.39
N TRP A 177 0.92 -9.11 3.80
CA TRP A 177 1.31 -10.18 4.74
C TRP A 177 1.54 -9.68 6.17
N SER A 178 1.27 -8.42 6.45
CA SER A 178 1.55 -7.83 7.76
C SER A 178 0.58 -8.30 8.84
N VAL A 179 1.03 -8.24 10.09
CA VAL A 179 0.23 -8.55 11.29
C VAL A 179 0.42 -7.49 12.35
N HIS A 180 -0.66 -7.16 13.06
CA HIS A 180 -0.56 -6.56 14.38
C HIS A 180 -0.22 -7.66 15.39
N ALA A 181 0.94 -7.54 16.03
CA ALA A 181 1.40 -8.43 17.08
C ALA A 181 1.70 -7.58 18.33
N PRO A 182 0.67 -7.16 19.08
CA PRO A 182 0.91 -6.62 20.41
C PRO A 182 1.60 -7.72 21.21
N SER A 183 2.75 -7.39 21.81
CA SER A 183 3.44 -8.29 22.73
C SER A 183 2.49 -8.67 23.87
N GLU A 184 2.07 -9.94 23.93
CA GLU A 184 1.52 -10.51 25.15
C GLU A 184 2.64 -10.49 26.20
N ARG A 185 2.47 -9.64 27.21
CA ARG A 185 3.19 -9.71 28.49
C ARG A 185 2.21 -10.07 29.57
#